data_AF-A0A2V9B414-F1
#
_entry.id   AF-A0A2V9B414-F1
#
_cell.length_a   1.000
_cell.length_b   1.000
_cell.length_c   1.000
_cell.angle_alpha   90.00
_cell.angle_beta   90.00
_cell.angle_gamma   90.00
#
_symmetry.space_group_name_H-M   'P 1'
#
loop_
_entity.id
_entity.type
_entity.pdbx_description
1 polymer ?
#
loop_
_entity_poly.entity_id
_entity_poly.type
_entity_poly.pdbx_seq_one_letter_code
_entity_poly.pdbx_strand_id
1 'polypeptide(L)'
;PSFHRTILMTLYATGARCAELTHLKFSDVDSKRMVIHIRGGKGRKDRDVMLSPKLLEELREHWHRLRRKPKVWLFPGNHDH
;
A
#
# COMPACT_ATOMS: atom_id res chain seq x y z
N PRO A 1 -5.08 6.42 -12.73
CA PRO A 1 -3.78 5.71 -12.73
C PRO A 1 -3.99 4.21 -12.94
N SER A 2 -3.18 3.53 -13.75
CA SER A 2 -3.23 2.06 -13.86
C SER A 2 -2.82 1.39 -12.54
N PHE A 3 -3.32 0.20 -12.27
CA PHE A 3 -3.00 -0.58 -11.05
C PHE A 3 -1.48 -0.65 -10.77
N HIS A 4 -0.71 -0.94 -11.81
CA HIS A 4 0.76 -0.98 -11.77
C HIS A 4 1.39 0.37 -11.41
N ARG A 5 0.81 1.49 -11.85
CA ARG A 5 1.32 2.83 -11.50
C ARG A 5 1.19 3.11 -10.01
N THR A 6 0.07 2.73 -9.39
CA THR A 6 -0.11 2.89 -7.94
C THR A 6 0.88 2.02 -7.16
N ILE A 7 1.15 0.79 -7.63
CA ILE A 7 2.18 -0.08 -7.05
C ILE A 7 3.56 0.56 -7.13
N LEU A 8 3.99 1.02 -8.31
CA LEU A 8 5.29 1.66 -8.51
C LEU A 8 5.44 2.93 -7.68
N MET A 9 4.38 3.75 -7.61
CA MET A 9 4.37 4.97 -6.81
C MET A 9 4.49 4.65 -5.31
N THR A 10 3.84 3.59 -4.85
CA THR A 10 3.95 3.14 -3.46
C THR A 10 5.35 2.59 -3.17
N LEU A 11 5.92 1.75 -4.04
CA LEU A 11 7.30 1.26 -3.91
C LEU A 11 8.30 2.41 -3.85
N TYR A 12 8.17 3.38 -4.75
CA TYR A 12 9.05 4.53 -4.82
C TYR A 12 8.94 5.42 -3.58
N ALA A 13 7.73 5.73 -3.15
CA ALA A 13 7.49 6.61 -2.00
C ALA A 13 7.85 5.95 -0.66
N THR A 14 7.67 4.64 -0.53
CA THR A 14 7.89 3.93 0.74
C THR A 14 9.24 3.24 0.85
N GLY A 15 9.95 3.03 -0.27
CA GLY A 15 11.13 2.17 -0.29
C GLY A 15 10.84 0.74 0.20
N ALA A 16 9.57 0.30 0.10
CA ALA A 16 9.16 -1.05 0.44
C ALA A 16 9.69 -2.04 -0.62
N ARG A 17 9.96 -3.27 -0.19
CA ARG A 17 10.26 -4.37 -1.11
C ARG A 17 8.95 -4.89 -1.72
N CYS A 18 9.02 -5.51 -2.91
CA CYS A 18 7.84 -6.12 -3.54
C CYS A 18 7.12 -7.10 -2.58
N ALA A 19 7.87 -7.93 -1.85
CA ALA A 19 7.31 -8.88 -0.88
C ALA A 19 6.69 -8.24 0.37
N GLU A 20 7.12 -7.03 0.74
CA GLU A 20 6.49 -6.26 1.82
C GLU A 20 5.15 -5.69 1.34
N LEU A 21 5.11 -5.24 0.08
CA LEU A 21 3.94 -4.63 -0.53
C LEU A 21 2.81 -5.64 -0.80
N THR A 22 3.14 -6.90 -1.13
CA THR A 22 2.14 -7.99 -1.25
C THR A 22 1.46 -8.34 0.07
N HIS A 23 2.09 -8.02 1.20
CA HIS A 23 1.54 -8.23 2.54
C HIS A 23 1.02 -6.94 3.18
N LEU A 24 0.98 -5.83 2.44
CA LEU A 24 0.52 -4.56 2.96
C LEU A 24 -1.00 -4.55 3.11
N LYS A 25 -1.49 -4.22 4.31
CA LYS A 25 -2.93 -4.18 4.61
C LYS A 25 -3.45 -2.75 4.62
N PHE A 26 -4.76 -2.57 4.46
CA PHE A 26 -5.38 -1.25 4.66
C PHE A 26 -5.21 -0.73 6.08
N SER A 27 -5.23 -1.63 7.06
CA SER A 27 -5.01 -1.30 8.47
C SER A 27 -3.61 -0.75 8.76
N ASP A 28 -2.67 -0.96 7.85
CA ASP A 28 -1.30 -0.47 7.99
C ASP A 28 -1.15 0.97 7.46
N VAL A 29 -2.17 1.53 6.79
CA VAL A 29 -2.16 2.92 6.33
C VAL A 29 -2.85 3.80 7.37
N ASP A 30 -2.07 4.56 8.15
CA ASP A 30 -2.59 5.56 9.07
C ASP A 30 -2.65 6.93 8.39
N SER A 31 -3.83 7.28 7.88
CA SER A 31 -4.08 8.58 7.25
C SER A 31 -4.18 9.73 8.25
N LYS A 32 -4.32 9.48 9.56
CA LYS A 32 -4.34 10.53 10.58
C LYS A 32 -2.92 10.96 10.93
N ARG A 33 -2.02 9.98 11.05
CA ARG A 33 -0.59 10.22 11.31
C ARG A 33 0.23 10.41 10.04
N MET A 34 -0.36 10.19 8.87
CA MET A 34 0.31 10.21 7.57
C MET A 34 1.52 9.26 7.54
N VAL A 35 1.27 8.00 7.92
CA VAL A 35 2.29 6.95 7.99
C VAL A 35 1.76 5.64 7.39
N ILE A 36 2.64 4.87 6.75
CA ILE A 36 2.42 3.48 6.36
C ILE A 36 3.29 2.58 7.24
N HIS A 37 2.68 1.60 7.90
CA HIS A 37 3.34 0.59 8.71
C HIS A 37 3.79 -0.58 7.83
N ILE A 38 5.08 -0.70 7.57
CA ILE A 38 5.65 -1.84 6.85
C ILE A 38 6.00 -2.93 7.86
N ARG A 39 5.19 -4.00 7.87
CA ARG A 39 5.40 -5.14 8.77
C ARG A 39 6.34 -6.18 8.17
N GLY A 40 7.22 -6.74 8.99
CA GLY A 40 8.06 -7.87 8.59
C GLY A 40 9.23 -7.53 7.65
N GLY A 41 9.81 -6.34 7.80
CA GLY A 41 11.05 -5.97 7.10
C GLY A 41 12.23 -6.90 7.44
N LYS A 42 13.37 -6.72 6.75
CA LYS A 42 14.60 -7.54 6.96
C LYS A 42 14.95 -7.61 8.46
N GLY A 43 14.94 -8.84 9.02
CA GLY A 43 15.16 -9.09 10.44
C GLY A 43 13.90 -9.05 11.32
N ARG A 44 12.69 -9.13 10.73
CA ARG A 44 11.38 -9.01 11.40
C ARG A 44 11.17 -7.68 12.14
N LYS A 45 11.83 -6.62 11.67
CA LYS A 45 11.63 -5.28 12.22
C LYS A 45 10.55 -4.56 11.43
N ASP A 46 9.54 -4.10 12.16
CA ASP A 46 8.53 -3.22 11.63
C ASP A 46 9.12 -1.80 11.49
N ARG A 47 8.71 -1.09 10.46
CA ARG A 47 9.13 0.30 10.23
C ARG A 47 7.96 1.13 9.74
N ASP A 48 8.00 2.40 10.12
CA ASP A 48 7.03 3.39 9.73
C ASP A 48 7.62 4.24 8.62
N VAL A 49 6.86 4.41 7.53
CA VAL A 49 7.27 5.23 6.41
C VAL A 49 6.27 6.36 6.22
N MET A 50 6.78 7.57 5.96
CA MET A 50 5.92 8.74 5.76
C MET A 50 5.03 8.55 4.53
N LEU A 51 3.72 8.75 4.73
CA LEU A 51 2.73 8.79 3.68
C LEU A 51 2.69 10.20 3.11
N SER A 52 3.04 10.35 1.83
CA SER A 52 2.81 11.62 1.14
C SER A 52 1.31 11.83 0.91
N PRO A 53 0.78 13.07 1.05
CA PRO A 53 -0.62 13.39 0.73
C PRO A 53 -1.03 12.92 -0.67
N LYS A 54 -0.13 13.04 -1.64
CA LYS A 54 -0.36 12.59 -3.03
C LYS A 54 -0.49 11.07 -3.13
N LEU A 55 0.29 10.33 -2.35
CA LEU A 55 0.18 8.87 -2.29
C LEU A 55 -1.14 8.46 -1.62
N LEU A 56 -1.56 9.15 -0.55
CA LEU A 56 -2.83 8.88 0.10
C LEU A 56 -4.01 9.07 -0.86
N GLU A 57 -4.01 10.15 -1.64
CA GLU A 57 -5.03 10.40 -2.65
C GLU A 57 -5.07 9.29 -3.71
N GLU A 58 -3.90 8.92 -4.24
CA GLU A 58 -3.76 7.83 -5.22
C GLU A 58 -4.22 6.46 -4.69
N LEU A 59 -3.95 6.15 -3.41
CA LEU A 59 -4.44 4.94 -2.73
C LEU A 59 -5.95 4.96 -2.53
N ARG A 60 -6.53 6.12 -2.21
CA ARG A 60 -8.00 6.29 -2.10
C ARG A 60 -8.66 6.12 -3.46
N GLU A 61 -8.13 6.74 -4.50
CA GLU A 61 -8.64 6.51 -5.86
C GLU A 61 -8.52 5.05 -6.28
N HIS A 62 -7.39 4.40 -5.96
CA HIS A 62 -7.21 2.98 -6.25
C HIS A 62 -8.30 2.14 -5.58
N TRP A 63 -8.60 2.39 -4.31
CA TRP A 63 -9.69 1.74 -3.60
C TRP A 63 -11.07 1.98 -4.24
N HIS A 64 -11.33 3.20 -4.73
CA HIS A 64 -12.58 3.50 -5.44
C HIS A 64 -12.68 2.82 -6.80
N ARG A 65 -11.56 2.58 -7.49
CA ARG A 65 -11.51 1.87 -8.78
C ARG A 65 -11.72 0.36 -8.64
N LEU A 66 -11.41 -0.23 -7.49
CA LEU A 66 -11.58 -1.66 -7.27
C LEU A 66 -13.07 -2.05 -7.28
N ARG A 67 -13.47 -2.86 -8.27
CA ARG A 67 -14.84 -3.40 -8.36
C ARG A 67 -15.22 -4.25 -7.15
N ARG A 68 -14.25 -5.02 -6.64
CA ARG A 68 -14.39 -5.82 -5.42
C ARG A 68 -13.44 -5.25 -4.37
N LYS A 69 -13.99 -4.86 -3.22
CA LYS A 69 -13.23 -4.25 -2.13
C LYS A 69 -12.57 -5.33 -1.27
N PRO A 70 -11.25 -5.57 -1.38
CA PRO A 70 -10.57 -6.53 -0.52
C PRO A 70 -10.68 -6.08 0.95
N LYS A 71 -11.03 -7.00 1.84
CA LYS A 71 -11.20 -6.68 3.27
C LYS A 71 -9.88 -6.48 4.03
N VAL A 72 -8.76 -6.96 3.47
CA VAL A 72 -7.49 -7.10 4.20
C VAL A 72 -6.34 -6.44 3.44
N TRP A 73 -6.08 -6.86 2.20
CA TRP A 73 -4.88 -6.48 1.46
C TRP A 73 -5.08 -5.23 0.61
N LEU A 74 -4.15 -4.28 0.70
CA LEU A 74 -4.15 -3.04 -0.08
C LEU A 74 -3.99 -3.31 -1.58
N PHE A 75 -3.15 -4.28 -1.92
CA PHE A 75 -2.92 -4.72 -3.30
C PHE A 75 -3.26 -6.21 -3.40
N PRO A 76 -4.50 -6.58 -3.79
CA PRO A 76 -4.86 -7.98 -3.98
C PRO A 76 -4.09 -8.58 -5.16
N GLY A 77 -3.63 -9.82 -4.99
CA GLY A 77 -2.98 -10.59 -6.06
C GLY A 77 -3.92 -10.85 -7.24
N ASN A 78 -3.32 -11.13 -8.40
CA ASN A 78 -3.95 -11.12 -9.73
C ASN A 78 -4.91 -12.30 -10.03
N HIS A 79 -5.77 -12.70 -9.10
CA HIS A 79 -6.79 -13.73 -9.36
C HIS A 79 -8.12 -13.17 -9.88
N ASP A 80 -8.31 -11.84 -9.86
CA ASP A 80 -9.58 -11.20 -10.25
C ASP A 80 -9.35 -9.81 -10.91
N HIS A 81 -8.36 -9.67 -11.82
CA HIS A 81 -8.21 -8.49 -12.69
C HIS A 81 -8.55 -8.83 -14.14
#